data_AF-A0A8B3CAS8-F1
#
_entry.id   AF-A0A8B3CAS8-F1
#
_cell.length_a   1.000
_cell.length_b   1.000
_cell.length_c   1.000
_cell.angle_alpha   90.00
_cell.angle_beta   90.00
_cell.angle_gamma   90.00
#
_symmetry.space_group_name_H-M   'P 1'
#
loop_
_entity.id
_entity.type
_entity.pdbx_description
1 polymer ?
#
loop_
_entity_poly.entity_id
_entity_poly.type
_entity_poly.pdbx_seq_one_letter_code
_entity_poly.pdbx_strand_id
1 'polypeptide(L)'
;MSGKHTKIVWMVCLVVLLFAGMRASSRLRPGKGFRLCMQSYTFQRFTLEQAMDKICELGIKYLEIFPGQRFGGYQSVEYECNWEDSVPDIRE
;
A
#
# COMPACT_ATOMS: atom_id res chain seq x y z
N MET A 1 42.07 -48.35 6.89
CA MET A 1 41.40 -47.47 7.88
C MET A 1 40.63 -46.30 7.21
N SER A 2 39.91 -46.52 6.10
CA SER A 2 39.40 -45.42 5.25
C SER A 2 37.90 -45.06 5.43
N GLY A 3 37.09 -45.97 5.98
CA GLY A 3 35.63 -45.82 6.03
C GLY A 3 35.07 -44.97 7.19
N LYS A 4 35.86 -44.70 8.24
CA LYS A 4 35.40 -43.91 9.40
C LYS A 4 35.52 -42.40 9.14
N HIS A 5 36.62 -41.98 8.54
CA HIS A 5 36.87 -40.58 8.21
C HIS A 5 35.95 -40.06 7.10
N THR A 6 35.67 -40.87 6.08
CA THR A 6 34.71 -40.53 5.02
C THR A 6 33.30 -40.30 5.58
N LYS A 7 32.81 -41.17 6.48
CA LYS A 7 31.50 -40.99 7.12
C LYS A 7 31.40 -39.74 7.98
N ILE A 8 32.48 -39.38 8.68
CA ILE A 8 32.55 -38.16 9.49
C ILE A 8 32.49 -36.92 8.60
N VAL A 9 33.20 -36.91 7.47
CA VAL A 9 33.17 -35.80 6.51
C VAL A 9 31.77 -35.61 5.93
N TRP A 10 31.08 -36.70 5.55
CA TRP A 10 29.71 -36.63 5.05
C TRP A 10 28.71 -36.14 6.12
N MET A 11 28.85 -36.59 7.38
CA MET A 11 28.02 -36.12 8.50
C MET A 11 28.21 -34.63 8.78
N VAL A 12 29.45 -34.14 8.80
CA VAL A 12 29.74 -32.71 9.01
C VAL A 12 29.20 -31.88 7.84
N CYS A 13 29.33 -32.36 6.60
CA CYS A 13 28.79 -31.67 5.42
C CYS A 13 27.26 -31.56 5.46
N LEU A 14 26.58 -32.63 5.90
CA LEU A 14 25.11 -32.66 6.05
C LEU A 14 24.63 -31.71 7.16
N VAL A 15 25.36 -31.61 8.27
CA VAL A 15 25.08 -30.66 9.35
C VAL A 15 25.30 -29.20 8.89
N VAL A 16 26.37 -28.92 8.14
CA VAL A 16 26.63 -27.59 7.58
C VAL A 16 25.55 -27.18 6.57
N LEU A 17 25.07 -28.12 5.74
CA LEU A 17 23.97 -27.88 4.80
C LEU A 17 22.63 -27.61 5.51
N LEU A 18 22.36 -28.31 6.61
CA LEU A 18 21.17 -28.07 7.45
C LEU A 18 21.22 -26.70 8.14
N PHE A 19 22.37 -26.29 8.67
CA PHE A 19 22.53 -24.97 9.29
C PHE A 19 22.50 -23.81 8.26
N ALA A 20 22.96 -24.04 7.02
CA ALA A 20 22.85 -23.05 5.95
C ALA A 20 21.40 -22.85 5.46
N GLY A 21 20.55 -23.88 5.56
CA GLY A 21 19.14 -23.84 5.14
C GLY A 21 18.20 -23.03 6.04
N MET A 22 18.63 -22.67 7.26
CA MET A 22 17.77 -21.97 8.24
C MET A 22 17.75 -20.43 8.11
N ARG A 23 18.19 -19.85 6.98
CA ARG A 23 18.05 -18.41 6.72
C ARG A 23 16.91 -18.09 5.76
N ALA A 24 15.72 -18.61 6.03
CA ALA A 24 14.49 -18.04 5.48
C ALA A 24 14.00 -16.90 6.39
N SER A 25 14.71 -15.77 6.40
CA SER A 25 14.11 -14.52 6.87
C SER A 25 13.08 -14.10 5.83
N SER A 26 11.81 -14.41 6.10
CA SER A 26 10.69 -13.76 5.42
C SER A 26 10.74 -12.27 5.78
N ARG A 27 11.53 -11.51 5.02
CA ARG A 27 11.44 -10.05 5.04
C ARG A 27 10.02 -9.74 4.58
N LEU A 28 9.11 -9.44 5.53
CA LEU A 28 7.82 -8.87 5.22
C LEU A 28 8.12 -7.70 4.30
N ARG A 29 7.77 -7.82 3.02
CA ARG A 29 7.81 -6.68 2.12
C ARG A 29 6.96 -5.63 2.83
N PRO A 30 7.42 -4.38 3.02
CA PRO A 30 6.53 -3.34 3.49
C PRO A 30 5.37 -3.34 2.50
N GLY A 31 4.23 -3.90 2.91
CA GLY A 31 3.03 -3.91 2.10
C GLY A 31 2.73 -2.44 1.86
N LYS A 32 2.34 -2.08 0.63
CA LYS A 32 1.74 -0.77 0.38
C LYS A 32 0.70 -0.55 1.48
N GLY A 33 0.91 0.50 2.29
CA GLY A 33 0.11 0.74 3.49
C GLY A 33 -1.38 0.83 3.17
N PHE A 34 -2.22 0.65 4.19
CA PHE A 34 -3.66 0.87 4.04
C PHE A 34 -3.91 2.33 3.65
N ARG A 35 -4.69 2.54 2.59
CA ARG A 35 -5.11 3.87 2.15
C ARG A 35 -6.54 4.11 2.60
N LEU A 36 -6.75 5.18 3.34
CA LEU A 36 -8.08 5.60 3.77
C LEU A 36 -8.79 6.29 2.59
N CYS A 37 -9.97 5.80 2.23
CA CYS A 37 -10.80 6.36 1.16
C CYS A 37 -12.17 6.72 1.72
N MET A 38 -12.79 7.78 1.19
CA MET A 38 -14.17 8.14 1.46
C MET A 38 -15.07 7.71 0.31
N GLN A 39 -16.19 7.06 0.59
CA GLN A 39 -17.20 6.81 -0.41
C GLN A 39 -18.13 8.03 -0.54
N SER A 40 -18.26 8.57 -1.75
CA SER A 40 -19.07 9.79 -2.01
C SER A 40 -20.55 9.62 -1.73
N TYR A 41 -21.08 8.40 -1.67
CA TYR A 41 -22.47 8.13 -1.25
C TYR A 41 -22.77 8.70 0.15
N THR A 42 -21.76 8.78 1.03
CA THR A 42 -21.83 9.48 2.32
C THR A 42 -22.36 10.91 2.17
N PHE A 43 -22.04 11.56 1.04
CA PHE A 43 -22.45 12.91 0.68
C PHE A 43 -23.47 12.95 -0.47
N GLN A 44 -24.33 11.94 -0.62
CA GLN A 44 -25.31 11.85 -1.71
C GLN A 44 -26.27 13.05 -1.84
N ARG A 45 -26.44 13.83 -0.77
CA ARG A 45 -27.31 15.03 -0.74
C ARG A 45 -26.62 16.30 -1.26
N PHE A 46 -25.30 16.25 -1.44
CA PHE A 46 -24.45 17.35 -1.87
C PHE A 46 -23.92 17.10 -3.28
N THR A 47 -23.35 18.14 -3.91
CA THR A 47 -22.63 17.95 -5.18
C THR A 47 -21.29 17.29 -4.95
N LEU A 48 -20.67 16.77 -6.02
CA LEU A 48 -19.33 16.19 -5.97
C LEU A 48 -18.30 17.20 -5.43
N GLU A 49 -18.33 18.45 -5.90
CA GLU A 49 -17.46 19.53 -5.40
C GLU A 49 -17.57 19.68 -3.89
N GLN A 50 -18.79 19.82 -3.37
CA GLN A 50 -19.02 19.97 -1.94
C GLN A 50 -18.56 18.75 -1.13
N ALA A 51 -18.71 17.55 -1.69
CA ALA A 51 -18.19 16.33 -1.08
C ALA A 51 -16.65 16.36 -1.02
N MET A 52 -16.00 16.81 -2.10
CA MET A 52 -14.54 16.94 -2.18
C MET A 52 -14.00 17.98 -1.21
N ASP A 53 -14.67 19.12 -1.06
CA ASP A 53 -14.34 20.13 -0.04
C ASP A 53 -14.29 19.51 1.37
N LYS A 54 -15.29 18.67 1.70
CA LYS A 54 -15.36 17.98 3.01
C LYS A 54 -14.32 16.89 3.17
N ILE A 55 -14.00 16.17 2.10
CA ILE A 55 -12.96 15.15 2.11
C ILE A 55 -11.58 15.78 2.32
N CYS A 56 -11.34 16.93 1.68
CA CYS A 56 -10.16 17.75 1.86
C CYS A 56 -10.04 18.27 3.31
N GLU A 57 -11.12 18.79 3.88
CA GLU A 57 -11.18 19.25 5.27
C GLU A 57 -10.85 18.12 6.27
N LEU A 58 -11.23 16.88 5.94
CA LEU A 58 -10.93 15.69 6.74
C LEU A 58 -9.51 15.12 6.51
N GLY A 59 -8.72 15.70 5.59
CA GLY A 59 -7.38 15.22 5.24
C GLY A 59 -7.38 13.87 4.52
N ILE A 60 -8.49 13.47 3.90
CA ILE A 60 -8.60 12.20 3.18
C ILE A 60 -8.16 12.42 1.73
N LYS A 61 -7.20 11.62 1.26
CA LYS A 61 -6.61 11.76 -0.08
C LYS A 61 -7.38 11.02 -1.19
N TYR A 62 -8.22 10.04 -0.82
CA TYR A 62 -8.86 9.15 -1.78
C TYR A 62 -10.38 9.23 -1.69
N LEU A 63 -11.03 9.27 -2.85
CA LEU A 63 -12.49 9.30 -2.99
C LEU A 63 -12.96 8.22 -3.96
N GLU A 64 -13.98 7.47 -3.55
CA GLU A 64 -14.71 6.56 -4.41
C GLU A 64 -16.02 7.23 -4.88
N ILE A 65 -16.13 7.43 -6.18
CA ILE A 65 -17.30 8.08 -6.78
C ILE A 65 -18.43 7.06 -6.96
N PHE A 66 -19.58 7.34 -6.34
CA PHE A 66 -20.79 6.55 -6.45
C PHE A 66 -21.50 6.85 -7.79
N PRO A 67 -22.02 5.83 -8.49
CA PRO A 67 -22.76 6.03 -9.74
C PRO A 67 -24.02 6.87 -9.51
N GLY A 68 -24.07 8.07 -10.10
CA GLY A 68 -25.20 9.00 -9.95
C GLY A 68 -24.95 10.15 -8.98
N GLN A 69 -23.73 10.31 -8.47
CA GLN A 69 -23.32 11.53 -7.76
C GLN A 69 -23.53 12.78 -8.66
N ARG A 70 -24.02 13.87 -8.07
CA ARG A 70 -24.33 15.11 -8.81
C ARG A 70 -23.06 15.94 -9.04
N PHE A 71 -22.66 16.16 -10.30
CA PHE A 71 -21.43 16.87 -10.68
C PHE A 71 -21.53 18.41 -10.72
N GLY A 72 -22.51 19.01 -10.03
CA GLY A 72 -22.61 20.48 -9.93
C GLY A 72 -22.88 21.26 -11.23
N GLY A 73 -23.04 20.57 -12.37
CA GLY A 73 -23.22 21.21 -13.69
C GLY A 73 -21.98 21.16 -14.59
N TYR A 74 -20.88 20.58 -14.12
CA TYR A 74 -19.64 20.43 -14.88
C TYR A 74 -19.56 19.08 -15.58
N GLN A 75 -18.90 19.06 -16.76
CA GLN A 75 -18.63 17.81 -17.50
C GLN A 75 -17.41 17.05 -16.96
N SER A 76 -16.49 17.77 -16.32
CA SER A 76 -15.25 17.25 -15.74
C SER A 76 -14.92 18.04 -14.48
N VAL A 77 -14.46 17.36 -13.45
CA VAL A 77 -14.00 17.98 -12.20
C VAL A 77 -12.58 17.49 -11.97
N GLU A 78 -11.64 18.43 -11.94
CA GLU A 78 -10.29 18.23 -11.43
C GLU A 78 -10.22 18.94 -10.08
N TYR A 79 -9.63 18.28 -9.09
CA TYR A 79 -9.61 18.80 -7.73
C TYR A 79 -8.27 18.43 -7.09
N GLU A 80 -7.61 19.42 -6.52
CA GLU A 80 -6.35 19.28 -5.80
C GLU A 80 -6.49 20.01 -4.45
N CYS A 81 -6.40 19.23 -3.38
CA CYS A 81 -6.56 19.69 -2.00
C CYS A 81 -5.37 20.54 -1.54
N ASN A 82 -4.19 20.31 -2.14
CA ASN A 82 -2.91 20.82 -1.69
C ASN A 82 -2.18 21.58 -2.81
N TRP A 83 -2.87 22.53 -3.46
CA TRP A 83 -2.31 23.23 -4.62
C TRP A 83 -0.96 23.92 -4.32
N GLU A 84 -0.86 24.55 -3.15
CA GLU A 84 0.28 25.39 -2.75
C GLU A 84 1.52 24.58 -2.35
N ASP A 85 1.34 23.34 -1.85
CA ASP A 85 2.42 22.48 -1.36
C ASP A 85 2.29 21.03 -1.86
N SER A 86 1.95 20.85 -3.14
CA SER A 86 1.73 19.54 -3.78
C SER A 86 3.02 18.76 -4.08
N VAL A 87 4.17 19.43 -4.13
CA VAL A 87 5.45 18.83 -4.56
C VAL A 87 5.89 17.63 -3.72
N PRO A 88 5.73 17.61 -2.38
CA PRO A 88 6.03 16.44 -1.56
C PRO A 88 5.15 15.23 -1.91
N ASP A 89 3.86 15.43 -2.17
CA ASP A 89 2.89 14.35 -2.46
C ASP A 89 3.19 13.63 -3.78
N ILE A 90 3.81 14.31 -4.76
CA ILE A 90 4.22 13.71 -6.06
C ILE A 90 5.43 12.76 -5.88
N ARG A 91 6.23 12.96 -4.84
CA ARG A 91 7.48 12.22 -4.61
C ARG A 91 7.28 10.92 -3.83
N GLU A 92 6.08 10.68 -3.31
CA GLU A 92 5.68 9.50 -2.53
C GLU A 92 5.23 8.33 -3.42
#